data_AF-A0A2J8M383-F1
#
_entry.id   AF-A0A2J8M383-F1
#
_cell.length_a   1.000
_cell.length_b   1.000
_cell.length_c   1.000
_cell.angle_alpha   90.00
_cell.angle_beta   90.00
_cell.angle_gamma   90.00
#
_symmetry.space_group_name_H-M   'P 1'
#
loop_
_entity.id
_entity.type
_entity.pdbx_description
1 polymer ?
#
loop_
_entity_poly.entity_id
_entity_poly.type
_entity_poly.pdbx_seq_one_letter_code
_entity_poly.pdbx_strand_id
1 'polypeptide(L)'
;MKSNIHEDLEESLRMKLSLTKVVNGCRLGKIKNLGKTGDHTMDIPGCLLYTKTGSAPHLTHHTLHNIHRVPAMAQLTLSSLAEHHEVLTEYKEGVGKFIGMPESLLYCSLHDPVSPCPAGYVTNKSVSVWSVAGRVEMTVSKFMAIQKALQPDWFQCLSDGEVSCKE
;
A
#
# COMPACT_ATOMS: atom_id res chain seq x y z
N MET A 1 -32.37 24.48 7.74
CA MET A 1 -31.76 23.49 6.83
C MET A 1 -30.34 23.96 6.55
N LYS A 2 -29.39 23.69 7.46
CA LYS A 2 -27.97 23.95 7.23
C LYS A 2 -27.38 22.60 6.83
N SER A 3 -27.14 22.38 5.53
CA SER A 3 -26.31 21.26 5.10
C SER A 3 -24.90 21.54 5.62
N ASN A 4 -24.32 20.54 6.28
CA ASN A 4 -23.05 20.67 6.96
C ASN A 4 -21.96 20.45 5.91
N ILE A 5 -21.55 21.52 5.24
CA ILE A 5 -20.61 21.52 4.09
C ILE A 5 -19.34 20.70 4.38
N HIS A 6 -18.90 20.62 5.64
CA HIS A 6 -17.77 19.80 6.07
C HIS A 6 -18.03 18.28 6.04
N GLU A 7 -19.21 17.80 6.40
CA GLU A 7 -19.59 16.39 6.26
C GLU A 7 -19.76 16.01 4.78
N ASP A 8 -20.35 16.91 3.98
CA ASP A 8 -20.50 16.70 2.54
C ASP A 8 -19.13 16.66 1.81
N LEU A 9 -18.14 17.42 2.27
CA LEU A 9 -16.75 17.40 1.77
C LEU A 9 -16.01 16.11 2.18
N GLU A 10 -16.15 15.66 3.43
CA GLU A 10 -15.56 14.40 3.89
C GLU A 10 -16.18 13.18 3.21
N GLU A 11 -17.49 13.20 2.91
CA GLU A 11 -18.17 12.12 2.20
C GLU A 11 -17.76 12.06 0.72
N SER A 12 -17.50 13.21 0.09
CA SER A 12 -16.98 13.32 -1.27
C SER A 12 -15.55 12.75 -1.41
N LEU A 13 -14.72 12.86 -0.37
CA LEU A 13 -13.34 12.36 -0.34
C LEU A 13 -13.23 10.85 -0.08
N ARG A 14 -14.33 10.16 0.27
CA ARG A 14 -14.28 8.72 0.50
C ARG A 14 -14.16 7.96 -0.81
N MET A 15 -13.23 7.01 -0.81
CA MET A 15 -13.10 5.99 -1.86
C MET A 15 -14.46 5.37 -2.19
N LYS A 16 -14.81 5.35 -3.49
CA LYS A 16 -16.11 4.84 -3.97
C LYS A 16 -15.94 3.75 -5.01
N LEU A 17 -16.34 2.53 -4.67
CA LEU A 17 -16.41 1.42 -5.62
C LEU A 17 -17.73 1.45 -6.40
N SER A 18 -17.66 1.49 -7.73
CA SER A 18 -18.80 1.48 -8.64
C SER A 18 -18.70 0.29 -9.60
N LEU A 19 -19.69 -0.60 -9.58
CA LEU A 19 -19.74 -1.75 -10.48
C LEU A 19 -20.50 -1.39 -11.76
N THR A 20 -19.91 -1.73 -12.90
CA THR A 20 -20.57 -1.65 -14.22
C THR A 20 -21.39 -2.92 -14.49
N LYS A 21 -20.82 -4.09 -14.20
CA LYS A 21 -21.52 -5.38 -14.34
C LYS A 21 -20.93 -6.42 -13.39
N VAL A 22 -21.76 -7.38 -13.01
CA VAL A 22 -21.35 -8.60 -12.33
C VAL A 22 -21.76 -9.77 -13.21
N VAL A 23 -20.78 -10.52 -13.73
CA VAL A 23 -21.02 -11.65 -14.65
C VAL A 23 -20.38 -12.88 -14.03
N ASN A 24 -21.18 -13.89 -13.68
CA ASN A 24 -20.70 -15.15 -13.07
C ASN A 24 -19.77 -14.93 -11.86
N GLY A 25 -20.08 -13.93 -11.01
CA GLY A 25 -19.26 -13.56 -9.86
C GLY A 25 -18.10 -12.61 -10.18
N CYS A 26 -17.72 -12.42 -11.45
CA CYS A 26 -16.69 -11.45 -11.85
C CYS A 26 -17.23 -10.02 -11.80
N ARG A 27 -16.58 -9.15 -11.03
CA ARG A 27 -16.97 -7.75 -10.83
C ARG A 27 -16.19 -6.84 -11.76
N LEU A 28 -16.84 -6.31 -12.80
CA LEU A 28 -16.29 -5.26 -13.65
C LEU A 28 -16.75 -3.89 -13.12
N GLY A 29 -15.83 -2.98 -12.92
CA GLY A 29 -16.15 -1.65 -12.39
C GLY A 29 -14.92 -0.78 -12.21
N LYS A 30 -15.06 0.25 -11.36
CA LYS A 30 -14.00 1.19 -11.01
C LYS A 30 -14.03 1.53 -9.53
N ILE A 31 -12.88 1.82 -8.97
CA ILE A 31 -12.71 2.47 -7.67
C ILE A 31 -12.34 3.92 -7.93
N LYS A 32 -13.19 4.85 -7.50
CA LYS A 32 -13.02 6.30 -7.66
C LYS A 32 -12.60 6.93 -6.34
N ASN A 33 -12.15 8.17 -6.40
CA ASN A 33 -11.76 8.98 -5.25
C ASN A 33 -10.63 8.30 -4.46
N LEU A 34 -9.62 7.82 -5.19
CA LEU A 34 -8.42 7.22 -4.62
C LEU A 34 -7.37 8.29 -4.28
N GLY A 35 -6.55 7.96 -3.29
CA GLY A 35 -5.44 8.81 -2.84
C GLY A 35 -5.84 9.88 -1.85
N LYS A 36 -4.84 10.50 -1.23
CA LYS A 36 -5.02 11.62 -0.28
C LYS A 36 -5.81 12.80 -0.86
N THR A 37 -5.72 13.01 -2.17
CA THR A 37 -6.38 14.08 -2.94
C THR A 37 -7.74 13.67 -3.50
N GLY A 38 -8.06 12.37 -3.57
CA GLY A 38 -9.35 11.88 -4.04
C GLY A 38 -9.62 12.09 -5.54
N ASP A 39 -8.59 12.31 -6.35
CA ASP A 39 -8.68 12.62 -7.78
C ASP A 39 -8.36 11.41 -8.68
N HIS A 40 -7.92 10.30 -8.11
CA HIS A 40 -7.52 9.12 -8.87
C HIS A 40 -8.65 8.09 -9.01
N THR A 41 -8.60 7.32 -10.10
CA THR A 41 -9.53 6.21 -10.39
C THR A 41 -8.75 4.98 -10.86
N MET A 42 -9.18 3.79 -10.44
CA MET A 42 -8.61 2.51 -10.83
C MET A 42 -9.71 1.57 -11.36
N ASP A 43 -9.46 0.89 -12.48
CA ASP A 43 -10.36 -0.12 -13.03
C ASP A 43 -10.26 -1.46 -12.27
N ILE A 44 -11.37 -2.20 -12.15
CA ILE A 44 -11.40 -3.56 -11.60
C ILE A 44 -12.13 -4.52 -12.56
N PRO A 45 -11.65 -5.77 -12.75
CA PRO A 45 -10.43 -6.35 -12.17
C PRO A 45 -9.17 -5.70 -12.74
N GLY A 46 -8.09 -5.68 -11.93
CA GLY A 46 -6.83 -5.05 -12.27
C GLY A 46 -5.71 -5.56 -11.38
N CYS A 47 -4.51 -5.01 -11.56
CA CYS A 47 -3.35 -5.27 -10.72
C CYS A 47 -2.78 -3.97 -10.17
N LEU A 48 -1.83 -4.08 -9.24
CA LEU A 48 -1.01 -2.97 -8.75
C LEU A 48 0.38 -3.08 -9.39
N LEU A 49 1.08 -1.95 -9.55
CA LEU A 49 2.47 -1.95 -10.02
C LEU A 49 3.36 -2.54 -8.92
N TYR A 50 4.00 -3.67 -9.18
CA TYR A 50 4.90 -4.29 -8.22
C TYR A 50 6.19 -3.48 -8.04
N THR A 51 6.48 -3.11 -6.80
CA THR A 51 7.77 -2.55 -6.38
C THR A 51 8.14 -3.10 -5.00
N LYS A 52 9.43 -3.10 -4.68
CA LYS A 52 9.89 -3.42 -3.31
C LYS A 52 9.86 -2.19 -2.41
N THR A 53 10.42 -1.08 -2.90
CA THR A 53 10.72 0.14 -2.14
C THR A 53 10.05 1.41 -2.71
N GLY A 54 9.08 1.26 -3.63
CA GLY A 54 8.33 2.37 -4.25
C GLY A 54 8.72 2.65 -5.71
N SER A 55 9.97 2.37 -6.11
CA SER A 55 10.42 2.51 -7.50
C SER A 55 10.31 1.18 -8.26
N ALA A 56 9.83 1.24 -9.49
CA ALA A 56 9.68 0.05 -10.33
C ALA A 56 11.05 -0.62 -10.60
N PRO A 57 11.18 -1.95 -10.44
CA PRO A 57 12.45 -2.65 -10.63
C PRO A 57 13.06 -2.37 -12.01
N HIS A 58 14.34 -1.99 -12.03
CA HIS A 58 15.12 -1.70 -13.24
C HIS A 58 14.64 -0.50 -14.08
N LEU A 59 13.67 0.28 -13.60
CA LEU A 59 13.09 1.38 -14.37
C LEU A 59 13.25 2.69 -13.61
N THR A 60 13.78 3.70 -14.29
CA THR A 60 13.61 5.08 -13.84
C THR A 60 12.15 5.50 -14.02
N HIS A 61 11.71 6.53 -13.30
CA HIS A 61 10.35 7.07 -13.45
C HIS A 61 10.07 7.53 -14.88
N HIS A 62 11.07 8.10 -15.55
CA HIS A 62 10.98 8.48 -16.96
C HIS A 62 10.77 7.25 -17.87
N THR A 63 11.53 6.17 -17.65
CA THR A 63 11.38 4.92 -18.41
C THR A 63 10.02 4.27 -18.16
N LEU A 64 9.54 4.27 -16.91
CA LEU A 64 8.23 3.72 -16.53
C LEU A 64 7.09 4.46 -17.26
N HIS A 65 7.20 5.79 -17.42
CA HIS A 65 6.23 6.60 -18.15
C HIS A 65 6.07 6.21 -19.63
N ASN A 66 7.07 5.55 -20.22
CA ASN A 66 7.01 5.07 -21.59
C ASN A 66 6.28 3.72 -21.72
N ILE A 67 5.94 3.06 -20.60
CA ILE A 67 5.19 1.81 -20.60
C ILE A 67 3.70 2.13 -20.67
N HIS A 68 3.01 1.56 -21.65
CA HIS A 68 1.57 1.72 -21.76
C HIS A 68 0.83 0.95 -20.66
N ARG A 69 -0.24 1.54 -20.13
CA ARG A 69 -1.17 0.91 -19.18
C ARG A 69 -0.54 0.47 -17.85
N VAL A 70 0.43 1.24 -17.36
CA VAL A 70 0.93 1.09 -15.98
C VAL A 70 -0.23 1.23 -14.99
N PRO A 71 -0.36 0.35 -13.98
CA PRO A 71 -1.37 0.48 -12.94
C PRO A 71 -1.33 1.82 -12.22
N ALA A 72 -2.49 2.36 -11.87
CA ALA A 72 -2.60 3.66 -11.20
C ALA A 72 -1.96 3.67 -9.80
N MET A 73 -1.88 2.51 -9.14
CA MET A 73 -1.35 2.36 -7.79
C MET A 73 -0.18 1.38 -7.76
N ALA A 74 0.89 1.77 -7.07
CA ALA A 74 2.07 0.96 -6.86
C ALA A 74 2.02 0.26 -5.50
N GLN A 75 2.32 -1.03 -5.49
CA GLN A 75 2.62 -1.78 -4.27
C GLN A 75 4.06 -1.48 -3.86
N LEU A 76 4.26 -1.23 -2.58
CA LEU A 76 5.54 -1.32 -1.87
C LEU A 76 5.39 -2.28 -0.68
N THR A 77 6.52 -2.69 -0.11
CA THR A 77 6.54 -3.78 0.87
C THR A 77 7.17 -3.31 2.17
N LEU A 78 6.49 -3.55 3.29
CA LEU A 78 7.03 -3.24 4.60
C LEU A 78 8.29 -4.07 4.89
N SER A 79 8.37 -5.29 4.33
CA SER A 79 9.59 -6.12 4.36
C SER A 79 10.85 -5.39 3.84
N SER A 80 10.72 -4.57 2.79
CA SER A 80 11.87 -3.83 2.25
C SER A 80 12.10 -2.46 2.90
N LEU A 81 11.07 -1.91 3.56
CA LEU A 81 11.09 -0.53 4.07
C LEU A 81 11.22 -0.44 5.58
N ALA A 82 10.93 -1.50 6.33
CA ALA A 82 10.94 -1.48 7.79
C ALA A 82 12.33 -1.15 8.36
N GLU A 83 13.42 -1.57 7.71
CA GLU A 83 14.79 -1.25 8.15
C GLU A 83 15.16 0.23 7.97
N HIS A 84 14.45 0.95 7.09
CA HIS A 84 14.70 2.35 6.75
C HIS A 84 13.79 3.32 7.53
N HIS A 85 13.07 2.84 8.55
CA HIS A 85 12.03 3.64 9.18
C HIS A 85 12.55 4.90 9.87
N GLU A 86 13.75 4.87 10.45
CA GLU A 86 14.35 6.03 11.12
C GLU A 86 14.62 7.17 10.12
N VAL A 87 15.18 6.82 8.96
CA VAL A 87 15.45 7.77 7.87
C VAL A 87 14.17 8.44 7.39
N LEU A 88 13.12 7.66 7.15
CA LEU A 88 11.83 8.17 6.70
C LEU A 88 11.11 8.97 7.80
N THR A 89 11.31 8.60 9.07
CA THR A 89 10.79 9.35 10.22
C THR A 89 11.43 10.72 10.31
N GLU A 90 12.74 10.84 10.06
CA GLU A 90 13.41 12.15 10.03
C GLU A 90 13.04 12.96 8.78
N TYR A 91 12.85 12.30 7.64
CA TYR A 91 12.45 12.94 6.39
C TYR A 91 11.04 13.56 6.43
N LYS A 92 10.10 12.96 7.19
CA LYS A 92 8.74 13.50 7.52
C LYS A 92 7.77 13.68 6.36
N GLU A 93 8.24 13.64 5.12
CA GLU A 93 7.44 13.95 3.93
C GLU A 93 6.86 12.71 3.22
N GLY A 94 7.08 11.52 3.77
CA GLY A 94 6.53 10.27 3.26
C GLY A 94 7.33 9.67 2.10
N VAL A 95 7.07 8.39 1.81
CA VAL A 95 7.87 7.61 0.85
C VAL A 95 7.68 8.07 -0.60
N GLY A 96 6.50 8.56 -0.97
CA GLY A 96 6.24 9.09 -2.32
C GLY A 96 7.15 10.28 -2.65
N LYS A 97 7.25 11.26 -1.74
CA LYS A 97 8.20 12.38 -1.89
C LYS A 97 9.66 11.91 -1.82
N PHE A 98 9.97 10.96 -0.94
CA PHE A 98 11.32 10.43 -0.78
C PHE A 98 11.87 9.82 -2.07
N ILE A 99 11.04 9.11 -2.83
CA ILE A 99 11.43 8.52 -4.13
C ILE A 99 11.25 9.48 -5.32
N GLY A 100 10.88 10.74 -5.08
CA GLY A 100 10.66 11.74 -6.14
C GLY A 100 9.34 11.58 -6.91
N MET A 101 8.34 10.92 -6.32
CA MET A 101 6.99 10.75 -6.89
C MET A 101 5.88 11.14 -5.89
N PRO A 102 5.74 12.43 -5.54
CA PRO A 102 4.74 12.90 -4.57
C PRO A 102 3.30 12.55 -4.92
N GLU A 103 2.98 12.50 -6.22
CA GLU A 103 1.62 12.28 -6.74
C GLU A 103 1.29 10.79 -6.95
N SER A 104 2.21 9.87 -6.67
CA SER A 104 1.96 8.44 -6.85
C SER A 104 1.03 7.88 -5.78
N LEU A 105 0.09 7.03 -6.18
CA LEU A 105 -0.72 6.23 -5.26
C LEU A 105 0.05 5.00 -4.77
N LEU A 106 0.11 4.83 -3.46
CA LEU A 106 0.93 3.80 -2.83
C LEU A 106 0.11 2.88 -1.92
N TYR A 107 0.28 1.57 -2.14
CA TYR A 107 -0.20 0.51 -1.27
C TYR A 107 0.96 -0.18 -0.55
N CYS A 108 0.97 -0.16 0.78
CA CYS A 108 1.94 -0.82 1.62
C CYS A 108 1.46 -2.22 2.02
N SER A 109 1.99 -3.25 1.36
CA SER A 109 1.81 -4.65 1.77
C SER A 109 2.73 -5.02 2.93
N LEU A 110 2.34 -6.01 3.74
CA LEU A 110 3.15 -6.46 4.87
C LEU A 110 4.42 -7.22 4.39
N HIS A 111 4.23 -8.18 3.48
CA HIS A 111 5.30 -9.03 2.95
C HIS A 111 5.57 -8.75 1.48
N ASP A 112 6.83 -8.92 1.05
CA ASP A 112 7.16 -8.99 -0.37
C ASP A 112 6.68 -10.34 -0.95
N PRO A 113 5.73 -10.37 -1.89
CA PRO A 113 5.23 -11.63 -2.45
C PRO A 113 6.29 -12.43 -3.21
N VAL A 114 7.39 -11.80 -3.62
CA VAL A 114 8.50 -12.48 -4.33
C VAL A 114 9.49 -13.14 -3.36
N SER A 115 9.56 -12.67 -2.12
CA SER A 115 10.56 -13.10 -1.13
C SER A 115 9.85 -13.78 0.04
N PRO A 116 9.65 -15.12 0.00
CA PRO A 116 8.93 -15.83 1.06
C PRO A 116 9.66 -15.68 2.40
N CYS A 117 8.88 -15.39 3.44
CA CYS A 117 9.38 -15.27 4.81
C CYS A 117 9.34 -16.64 5.51
N PRO A 118 10.33 -16.98 6.36
CA PRO A 118 10.23 -18.12 7.26
C PRO A 118 8.97 -18.02 8.13
N ALA A 119 8.19 -19.11 8.21
CA ALA A 119 7.02 -19.19 9.07
C ALA A 119 7.39 -19.42 10.55
N GLY A 120 6.44 -19.21 11.46
CA GLY A 120 6.56 -19.47 12.90
C GLY A 120 6.95 -18.25 13.74
N TYR A 121 6.82 -17.04 13.17
CA TYR A 121 7.23 -15.80 13.84
C TYR A 121 6.08 -14.80 14.02
N VAL A 122 4.85 -15.29 13.94
CA VAL A 122 3.64 -14.57 14.31
C VAL A 122 3.25 -14.95 15.74
N THR A 123 2.96 -13.94 16.56
CA THR A 123 2.48 -14.09 17.93
C THR A 123 1.27 -13.18 18.17
N ASN A 124 0.64 -13.30 19.34
CA ASN A 124 -0.40 -12.36 19.75
C ASN A 124 0.11 -10.93 20.02
N LYS A 125 1.44 -10.70 20.04
CA LYS A 125 2.05 -9.39 20.32
C LYS A 125 2.72 -8.77 19.09
N SER A 126 3.17 -9.59 18.14
CA SER A 126 4.03 -9.15 17.05
C SER A 126 3.93 -10.05 15.82
N VAL A 127 4.24 -9.48 14.66
CA VAL A 127 4.51 -10.19 13.41
C VAL A 127 5.92 -9.83 12.96
N SER A 128 6.65 -10.77 12.37
CA SER A 128 7.99 -10.50 11.84
C SER A 128 7.95 -10.31 10.32
N VAL A 129 8.77 -9.39 9.83
CA VAL A 129 9.08 -9.25 8.39
C VAL A 129 10.58 -9.45 8.18
N TRP A 130 10.99 -9.81 6.97
CA TRP A 130 12.39 -10.03 6.62
C TRP A 130 12.83 -9.01 5.58
N SER A 131 13.80 -8.19 5.96
CA SER A 131 14.49 -7.28 5.07
C SER A 131 15.79 -7.90 4.57
N VAL A 132 16.54 -7.16 3.75
CA VAL A 132 17.88 -7.58 3.31
C VAL A 132 18.84 -7.67 4.51
N ALA A 133 18.67 -6.83 5.53
CA ALA A 133 19.43 -6.90 6.78
C ALA A 133 18.97 -8.02 7.75
N GLY A 134 17.88 -8.71 7.45
CA GLY A 134 17.38 -9.84 8.24
C GLY A 134 16.03 -9.59 8.91
N ARG A 135 15.79 -10.23 10.05
CA ARG A 135 14.49 -10.24 10.72
C ARG A 135 14.21 -8.92 11.42
N VAL A 136 13.03 -8.36 11.16
CA VAL A 136 12.48 -7.20 11.87
C VAL A 136 11.19 -7.61 12.58
N GLU A 137 11.23 -7.67 13.91
CA GLU A 137 10.03 -7.88 14.71
C GLU A 137 9.21 -6.60 14.81
N MET A 138 7.88 -6.75 14.68
CA MET A 138 6.95 -5.63 14.54
C MET A 138 5.77 -5.80 15.49
N THR A 139 5.80 -5.03 16.57
CA THR A 139 4.62 -4.81 17.42
C THR A 139 3.64 -3.87 16.70
N VAL A 140 2.39 -3.82 17.16
CA VAL A 140 1.37 -2.90 16.62
C VAL A 140 1.83 -1.43 16.70
N SER A 141 2.47 -1.02 17.80
CA SER A 141 2.96 0.35 17.97
C SER A 141 4.08 0.69 16.99
N LYS A 142 5.05 -0.23 16.83
CA LYS A 142 6.14 -0.08 15.86
C LYS A 142 5.61 -0.06 14.43
N PHE A 143 4.69 -0.98 14.09
CA PHE A 143 4.01 -1.02 12.80
C PHE A 143 3.38 0.34 12.47
N MET A 144 2.57 0.89 13.38
CA MET A 144 1.89 2.17 13.14
C MET A 144 2.87 3.35 13.08
N ALA A 145 3.98 3.32 13.82
CA ALA A 145 5.03 4.33 13.70
C ALA A 145 5.66 4.31 12.31
N ILE A 146 5.93 3.12 11.75
CA ILE A 146 6.46 2.99 10.39
C ILE A 146 5.42 3.45 9.36
N GLN A 147 4.14 3.08 9.50
CA GLN A 147 3.10 3.56 8.58
C GLN A 147 2.95 5.09 8.61
N LYS A 148 3.11 5.74 9.77
CA LYS A 148 3.13 7.21 9.89
C LYS A 148 4.33 7.84 9.19
N ALA A 149 5.49 7.19 9.20
CA ALA A 149 6.66 7.66 8.47
C ALA A 149 6.51 7.48 6.96
N LEU A 150 5.94 6.34 6.52
CA LEU A 150 5.74 6.01 5.11
C LEU A 150 4.63 6.84 4.46
N GLN A 151 3.53 7.06 5.17
CA GLN A 151 2.32 7.76 4.71
C GLN A 151 1.76 7.20 3.39
N PRO A 152 1.53 5.88 3.24
CA PRO A 152 0.93 5.33 2.02
C PRO A 152 -0.56 5.69 1.95
N ASP A 153 -1.16 5.63 0.76
CA ASP A 153 -2.60 5.82 0.58
C ASP A 153 -3.38 4.65 1.15
N TRP A 154 -2.89 3.42 0.91
CA TRP A 154 -3.39 2.19 1.52
C TRP A 154 -2.27 1.45 2.24
N PHE A 155 -2.60 0.76 3.31
CA PHE A 155 -1.71 -0.23 3.91
C PHE A 155 -2.50 -1.46 4.34
N GLN A 156 -1.88 -2.62 4.16
CA GLN A 156 -2.37 -3.85 4.73
C GLN A 156 -2.20 -3.78 6.25
N CYS A 157 -3.26 -4.08 7.00
CA CYS A 157 -3.16 -4.18 8.45
C CYS A 157 -2.18 -5.30 8.86
N LEU A 158 -1.53 -5.12 10.01
CA LEU A 158 -0.76 -6.18 10.63
C LEU A 158 -1.69 -7.40 10.84
N SER A 159 -1.31 -8.54 10.29
CA SER A 159 -2.18 -9.71 10.18
C SER A 159 -1.40 -11.00 10.38
N ASP A 160 -2.07 -12.00 10.95
CA ASP A 160 -1.60 -13.39 10.97
C ASP A 160 -2.09 -14.09 9.70
N GLY A 161 -1.16 -14.34 8.78
CA GLY A 161 -1.40 -15.10 7.55
C GLY A 161 -0.86 -16.53 7.61
N GLU A 162 -0.33 -16.98 8.74
CA GLU A 162 0.38 -18.26 8.88
C GLU A 162 -0.52 -19.41 9.34
N VAL A 163 -1.85 -19.26 9.18
CA VAL A 163 -2.78 -20.31 9.58
C VAL A 163 -2.57 -21.55 8.70
N SER A 164 -1.87 -22.55 9.24
CA SER A 164 -1.91 -23.90 8.68
C SER A 164 -3.33 -24.43 8.87
N CYS A 165 -4.06 -24.65 7.78
CA CYS A 165 -5.18 -25.58 7.83
C CYS A 165 -4.61 -26.92 8.28
N LYS A 166 -4.91 -27.34 9.51
CA LYS A 166 -4.77 -28.76 9.85
C LYS A 166 -5.89 -29.48 9.11
N GLU A 167 -5.55 -30.09 7.98
CA GLU A 167 -6.38 -31.13 7.37
C GLU A 167 -6.46 -32.36 8.27
#